data_AF-A0AAV4F6B4-F1
#
_entry.id   AF-A0AAV4F6B4-F1
#
_cell.length_a   1.000
_cell.length_b   1.000
_cell.length_c   1.000
_cell.angle_alpha   90.00
_cell.angle_beta   90.00
_cell.angle_gamma   90.00
#
_symmetry.space_group_name_H-M   'P 1'
#
loop_
_entity.id
_entity.type
_entity.pdbx_description
1 polymer ?
#
loop_
_entity_poly.entity_id
_entity_poly.type
_entity_poly.pdbx_seq_one_letter_code
_entity_poly.pdbx_strand_id
1 'polypeptide(L)'
;MKVKNLISDCPRPGQPKSCVNEQTIASIKRDIDEDPHISVRELDDTNDLSYGTVHTILTQHLRMKKVFVRWIPHLLTVDQKRERVRCAVELLNMFEPLGLKRLSDIVPVMKLGSPSLSSHRNASIACG
;
A
#
# COMPACT_ATOMS: atom_id res chain seq x y z
N MET A 1 7.51 -37.68 54.78
CA MET A 1 6.37 -36.82 54.41
C MET A 1 6.94 -35.56 53.75
N LYS A 2 6.56 -35.24 52.50
CA LYS A 2 7.08 -34.08 51.76
C LYS A 2 6.06 -32.95 51.89
N VAL A 3 6.38 -31.90 52.65
CA VAL A 3 5.53 -30.71 52.78
C VAL A 3 5.67 -29.90 51.49
N LYS A 4 4.63 -29.88 50.66
CA LYS A 4 4.53 -28.96 49.52
C LYS A 4 3.97 -27.65 50.06
N ASN A 5 4.82 -26.63 50.17
CA ASN A 5 4.34 -25.27 50.42
C ASN A 5 3.66 -24.77 49.14
N LEU A 6 2.33 -24.69 49.17
CA LEU A 6 1.52 -24.11 48.11
C LEU A 6 1.57 -22.58 48.27
N ILE A 7 2.60 -21.97 47.70
CA ILE A 7 2.67 -20.51 47.57
C ILE A 7 1.65 -20.14 46.50
N SER A 8 0.48 -19.68 46.92
CA SER A 8 -0.56 -19.16 46.04
C SER A 8 -0.11 -17.80 45.50
N ASP A 9 0.13 -17.69 44.19
CA ASP A 9 0.33 -16.40 43.54
C ASP A 9 -0.95 -15.57 43.68
N CYS A 10 -0.84 -14.37 44.27
CA CYS A 10 -1.92 -13.40 44.25
C CYS A 10 -2.11 -12.89 42.82
N PRO A 11 -3.35 -12.59 42.38
CA PRO A 11 -3.60 -12.02 41.06
C PRO A 11 -2.81 -10.73 40.90
N ARG A 12 -1.82 -10.73 40.01
CA ARG A 12 -1.06 -9.52 39.69
C ARG A 12 -1.95 -8.63 38.84
N PRO A 13 -2.13 -7.35 39.19
CA PRO A 13 -2.74 -6.40 38.26
C PRO A 13 -1.89 -6.40 36.98
N GLY A 14 -2.51 -6.71 35.85
CA GLY A 14 -1.86 -6.61 34.55
C GLY A 14 -1.40 -5.18 34.26
N GLN A 15 -0.42 -5.03 33.38
CA GLN A 15 0.03 -3.72 32.94
C GLN A 15 -1.16 -2.93 32.33
N PRO A 16 -1.44 -1.70 32.80
CA PRO A 16 -2.49 -0.89 32.19
C PRO A 16 -2.11 -0.58 30.75
N LYS A 17 -2.92 -1.05 29.81
CA LYS A 17 -2.82 -0.67 28.39
C LYS A 17 -3.61 0.62 28.20
N SER A 18 -3.04 1.79 28.46
CA SER A 18 -3.76 3.05 28.19
C SER A 18 -2.90 4.13 27.50
N CYS A 19 -2.00 3.73 26.61
CA CYS A 19 -1.47 4.68 25.62
C CYS A 19 -2.44 4.87 24.45
N VAL A 20 -3.38 3.94 24.27
CA VAL A 20 -4.39 3.97 23.19
C VAL A 20 -5.67 4.57 23.75
N ASN A 21 -5.90 5.85 23.43
CA ASN A 21 -7.11 6.59 23.79
C ASN A 21 -7.88 6.94 22.51
N GLU A 22 -9.16 7.24 22.64
CA GLU A 22 -9.98 7.62 21.48
C GLU A 22 -9.45 8.90 20.79
N GLN A 23 -8.87 9.81 21.57
CA GLN A 23 -8.18 11.01 21.06
C GLN A 23 -6.95 10.66 20.22
N THR A 24 -6.10 9.71 20.65
CA THR A 24 -4.90 9.33 19.89
C THR A 24 -5.25 8.55 18.63
N ILE A 25 -6.30 7.73 18.68
CA ILE A 25 -6.85 7.06 17.49
C ILE A 25 -7.37 8.08 16.48
N ALA A 26 -8.10 9.11 16.94
CA ALA A 26 -8.62 10.16 16.08
C ALA A 26 -7.50 11.01 15.44
N SER A 27 -6.44 11.32 16.20
CA SER A 27 -5.26 12.04 15.71
C SER A 27 -4.58 11.28 14.58
N ILE A 28 -4.24 10.00 14.81
CA ILE A 28 -3.62 9.14 13.78
C ILE A 28 -4.52 9.02 12.55
N LYS A 29 -5.84 8.91 12.74
CA LYS A 29 -6.77 8.82 11.61
C LYS A 29 -6.74 10.10 10.76
N ARG A 30 -6.72 11.27 11.40
CA ARG A 30 -6.60 12.56 10.69
C ARG A 30 -5.29 12.63 9.90
N ASP A 31 -4.17 12.25 10.51
CA ASP A 31 -2.87 12.29 9.84
C ASP A 31 -2.86 11.43 8.55
N ILE A 32 -3.54 10.28 8.58
CA ILE A 32 -3.69 9.39 7.40
C ILE A 32 -4.67 9.95 6.36
N ASP A 33 -5.75 10.58 6.81
CA ASP A 33 -6.74 11.22 5.91
C ASP A 33 -6.11 12.43 5.19
N GLU A 34 -5.13 13.10 5.80
CA GLU A 34 -4.33 14.18 5.21
C GLU A 34 -3.25 13.64 4.24
N ASP A 35 -2.45 12.66 4.66
CA ASP A 35 -1.50 11.95 3.79
C ASP A 35 -1.61 10.42 3.92
N PRO A 36 -2.24 9.75 2.94
CA PRO A 36 -2.36 8.29 2.92
C PRO A 36 -1.03 7.53 2.80
N HIS A 37 0.09 8.21 2.49
CA HIS A 37 1.41 7.60 2.34
C HIS A 37 2.30 7.71 3.58
N ILE A 38 1.79 8.34 4.65
CA ILE A 38 2.55 8.53 5.88
C ILE A 38 3.05 7.20 6.46
N SER A 39 4.31 7.17 6.86
CA SER A 39 4.93 5.97 7.43
C SER A 39 4.57 5.80 8.90
N VAL A 40 4.65 4.56 9.40
CA VAL A 40 4.42 4.26 10.82
C VAL A 40 5.44 4.98 11.72
N ARG A 41 6.65 5.26 11.21
CA ARG A 41 7.67 6.02 11.92
C ARG A 41 7.30 7.50 12.01
N GLU A 42 6.88 8.12 10.90
CA GLU A 42 6.43 9.51 10.97
C GLU A 42 5.23 9.66 11.92
N LEU A 43 4.30 8.69 11.92
CA LEU A 43 3.17 8.67 12.86
C LEU A 43 3.60 8.48 14.33
N ASP A 44 4.66 7.72 14.58
CA ASP A 44 5.15 7.47 15.94
C ASP A 44 5.87 8.70 16.51
N ASP A 45 6.67 9.36 15.69
CA ASP A 45 7.33 10.63 15.98
C ASP A 45 6.32 11.79 16.16
N THR A 46 5.27 11.89 15.35
CA THR A 46 4.30 13.01 15.46
C THR A 46 3.34 12.89 16.63
N ASN A 47 3.00 11.66 17.04
CA ASN A 47 2.03 11.42 18.10
C ASN A 47 2.68 11.05 19.45
N ASP A 48 4.02 11.05 19.54
CA ASP A 48 4.80 10.61 20.72
C ASP A 48 4.39 9.22 21.22
N LEU A 49 4.15 8.30 20.28
CA LEU A 49 3.74 6.93 20.57
C LEU A 49 4.85 5.95 20.22
N SER A 50 4.80 4.75 20.79
CA SER A 50 5.70 3.69 20.33
C SER A 50 5.24 3.17 18.96
N TYR A 51 6.20 2.82 18.09
CA TYR A 51 5.94 2.16 16.81
C TYR A 51 4.92 1.00 16.92
N GLY A 52 5.08 0.16 17.95
CA GLY A 52 4.19 -0.99 18.21
C GLY A 52 2.76 -0.56 18.55
N THR A 53 2.60 0.53 19.28
CA THR A 53 1.30 1.13 19.61
C THR A 53 0.63 1.65 18.35
N VAL A 54 1.33 2.42 17.52
CA VAL A 54 0.80 2.93 16.24
C VAL A 54 0.40 1.78 15.33
N HIS A 55 1.25 0.76 15.20
CA HIS A 55 0.93 -0.44 14.41
C HIS A 55 -0.34 -1.16 14.91
N THR A 56 -0.52 -1.23 16.23
CA THR A 56 -1.72 -1.81 16.85
C THR A 56 -2.95 -0.96 16.55
N ILE A 57 -2.84 0.37 16.62
CA ILE A 57 -3.93 1.30 16.28
C ILE A 57 -4.35 1.12 14.82
N LEU A 58 -3.40 1.12 13.89
CA LEU A 58 -3.67 0.96 12.46
C LEU A 58 -4.40 -0.36 12.16
N THR A 59 -3.92 -1.48 12.71
CA THR A 59 -4.41 -2.81 12.35
C THR A 59 -5.62 -3.27 13.16
N GLN A 60 -5.67 -2.97 14.47
CA GLN A 60 -6.72 -3.47 15.37
C GLN A 60 -7.86 -2.47 15.58
N HIS A 61 -7.55 -1.18 15.69
CA HIS A 61 -8.56 -0.15 15.96
C HIS A 61 -9.14 0.44 14.67
N LEU A 62 -8.28 0.84 13.72
CA LEU A 62 -8.68 1.42 12.44
C LEU A 62 -8.95 0.38 11.34
N ARG A 63 -8.53 -0.88 11.57
CA ARG A 63 -8.69 -2.00 10.61
C ARG A 63 -8.12 -1.71 9.22
N MET A 64 -7.05 -0.92 9.17
CA MET A 64 -6.36 -0.58 7.93
C MET A 64 -5.34 -1.64 7.54
N LYS A 65 -5.11 -1.76 6.24
CA LYS A 65 -4.09 -2.62 5.65
C LYS A 65 -3.24 -1.79 4.70
N LYS A 66 -1.92 -2.00 4.72
CA LYS A 66 -1.01 -1.40 3.76
C LYS A 66 -1.34 -1.92 2.35
N VAL A 67 -1.65 -1.00 1.44
CA VAL A 67 -1.81 -1.27 0.02
C VAL A 67 -0.65 -0.61 -0.71
N PHE A 68 0.07 -1.38 -1.52
CA PHE A 68 1.13 -0.82 -2.35
C PHE A 68 0.52 -0.10 -3.55
N VAL A 69 1.08 1.06 -3.88
CA VAL A 69 0.73 1.76 -5.13
C VAL A 69 1.05 0.87 -6.33
N ARG A 70 0.16 0.88 -7.32
CA ARG A 70 0.40 0.18 -8.60
C ARG A 70 1.38 1.00 -9.43
N TRP A 71 2.27 0.33 -10.16
CA TRP A 71 3.14 1.02 -11.10
C TRP A 71 2.31 1.65 -12.22
N ILE A 72 2.49 2.95 -12.42
CA ILE A 72 1.82 3.73 -13.46
C ILE A 72 2.89 4.14 -14.47
N PRO A 73 2.79 3.74 -15.76
CA PRO A 73 3.83 4.01 -16.76
C PRO A 73 4.16 5.49 -16.94
N HIS A 74 3.14 6.35 -16.89
CA HIS A 74 3.28 7.78 -17.14
C HIS A 74 2.34 8.58 -16.24
N LEU A 75 2.80 9.74 -15.78
CA LEU A 75 1.93 10.74 -15.14
C LEU A 75 1.22 11.54 -16.23
N LEU A 76 -0.10 11.41 -16.33
CA LEU A 76 -0.88 12.07 -17.39
C LEU A 76 -1.21 13.51 -17.04
N THR A 77 -1.07 14.41 -18.01
CA THR A 77 -1.57 15.79 -17.93
C THR A 77 -3.10 15.83 -17.99
N VAL A 78 -3.68 16.97 -17.60
CA VAL A 78 -5.14 17.17 -17.62
C VAL A 78 -5.69 16.99 -19.04
N ASP A 79 -5.00 17.53 -20.05
CA ASP A 79 -5.42 17.43 -21.45
C ASP A 79 -5.33 15.98 -21.96
N GLN A 80 -4.26 15.26 -21.60
CA GLN A 80 -4.13 13.83 -21.95
C GLN A 80 -5.24 12.99 -21.33
N LYS A 81 -5.66 13.29 -20.10
CA LYS A 81 -6.81 12.61 -19.46
C LYS A 81 -8.10 12.89 -20.22
N ARG A 82 -8.35 14.15 -20.58
CA ARG A 82 -9.54 14.56 -21.33
C ARG A 82 -9.61 13.85 -22.70
N GLU A 83 -8.49 13.85 -23.44
CA GLU A 83 -8.46 13.22 -24.75
C GLU A 83 -8.64 11.70 -24.65
N ARG A 84 -8.04 11.04 -23.64
CA ARG A 84 -8.27 9.60 -23.42
C ARG A 84 -9.72 9.26 -23.15
N VAL A 85 -10.41 10.06 -22.33
CA VAL A 85 -11.84 9.85 -22.06
C VAL A 85 -12.65 10.05 -23.33
N ARG A 86 -12.37 11.12 -24.09
CA ARG A 86 -13.03 11.38 -25.36
C ARG A 86 -12.86 10.22 -26.35
N CYS A 87 -11.62 9.76 -26.59
CA CYS A 87 -11.37 8.62 -27.49
C CYS A 87 -12.07 7.36 -26.99
N ALA A 88 -12.08 7.10 -25.68
CA ALA A 88 -12.75 5.92 -25.12
C ALA A 88 -14.28 5.96 -25.34
N VAL A 89 -14.91 7.13 -25.17
CA VAL A 89 -16.35 7.32 -25.43
C VAL A 89 -16.66 7.16 -26.91
N GLU A 90 -15.84 7.76 -27.80
CA GLU A 90 -15.99 7.60 -29.25
C GLU A 90 -15.89 6.13 -29.66
N LEU A 91 -14.89 5.41 -29.15
CA LEU A 91 -14.75 3.97 -29.36
C LEU A 91 -15.98 3.22 -28.85
N LEU A 92 -16.42 3.48 -27.61
CA LEU A 92 -17.58 2.80 -27.03
C LEU A 92 -18.83 2.96 -27.89
N ASN A 93 -19.14 4.18 -28.33
CA ASN A 93 -20.29 4.48 -29.21
C ASN A 93 -20.19 3.77 -30.56
N MET A 94 -18.98 3.57 -31.10
CA MET A 94 -18.79 2.83 -32.35
C MET A 94 -19.01 1.31 -32.21
N PHE A 95 -18.79 0.75 -31.01
CA PHE A 95 -18.89 -0.69 -30.74
C PHE A 95 -20.23 -1.10 -30.10
N GLU A 96 -20.90 -0.20 -29.37
CA GLU A 96 -22.19 -0.46 -28.74
C GLU A 96 -23.30 -0.96 -29.71
N PRO A 97 -23.52 -0.37 -30.90
CA PRO A 97 -24.62 -0.78 -31.78
C PRO A 97 -24.42 -2.13 -32.48
N LEU A 98 -23.19 -2.67 -32.52
CA LEU A 98 -22.86 -3.91 -33.25
C LEU A 98 -22.29 -5.02 -32.34
N GLY A 99 -22.07 -4.71 -31.06
CA GLY A 99 -21.41 -5.58 -30.09
C GLY A 99 -19.93 -5.84 -30.40
N LEU A 100 -19.30 -6.72 -29.60
CA LEU A 100 -17.87 -7.09 -29.71
C LEU A 100 -17.48 -7.73 -31.06
N LYS A 101 -18.44 -7.97 -31.96
CA LYS A 101 -18.23 -8.59 -33.28
C LYS A 101 -17.31 -7.77 -34.20
N ARG A 102 -17.14 -6.47 -33.95
CA ARG A 102 -16.20 -5.63 -34.72
C ARG A 102 -14.76 -5.65 -34.20
N LEU A 103 -14.50 -6.28 -33.05
CA LEU A 103 -13.13 -6.38 -32.53
C LEU A 103 -12.26 -7.32 -33.38
N SER A 104 -12.87 -8.28 -34.09
CA SER A 104 -12.16 -9.17 -35.01
C SER A 104 -11.54 -8.45 -36.20
N ASP A 105 -12.07 -7.28 -36.56
CA ASP A 105 -11.62 -6.50 -37.71
C ASP A 105 -10.44 -5.57 -37.35
N ILE A 106 -10.14 -5.43 -36.05
CA ILE A 106 -9.04 -4.59 -35.57
C ILE A 106 -7.77 -5.42 -35.52
N VAL A 107 -6.77 -5.03 -36.31
CA VAL A 107 -5.43 -5.60 -36.25
C VAL A 107 -4.52 -4.61 -35.51
N PRO A 108 -4.29 -4.78 -34.19
CA PRO A 108 -3.40 -3.90 -33.45
C PRO A 108 -1.96 -4.16 -33.88
N VAL A 109 -1.24 -3.10 -34.22
CA VAL A 109 0.19 -3.16 -34.51
C VAL A 109 0.94 -2.54 -33.34
N MET A 110 1.75 -3.34 -32.67
CA MET A 110 2.65 -2.86 -31.60
C MET A 110 4.08 -3.27 -31.93
N LYS A 111 4.98 -2.29 -32.00
CA LYS A 111 6.41 -2.53 -32.17
C LYS A 111 7.06 -2.59 -30.79
N LEU A 112 7.46 -3.79 -30.36
CA LEU A 112 8.25 -3.94 -29.14
C LEU A 112 9.72 -3.63 -29.45
N GLY A 113 10.37 -2.84 -28.60
CA GLY A 113 11.81 -2.62 -28.69
C GLY A 113 12.54 -3.93 -28.41
N SER A 114 13.45 -4.33 -29.30
CA SER A 114 14.31 -5.48 -29.07
C SER A 114 15.30 -5.18 -27.94
N PRO A 115 15.44 -6.04 -26.92
CA PRO A 115 16.47 -5.86 -25.90
C PRO A 115 17.84 -5.89 -26.59
N SER A 116 18.59 -4.79 -26.52
CA SER A 116 19.98 -4.79 -26.95
C SER A 116 20.78 -5.63 -25.96
N LEU A 117 21.21 -6.84 -26.36
CA LEU A 117 22.23 -7.59 -25.63
C LEU A 117 23.57 -6.85 -25.77
N SER A 118 23.79 -5.82 -24.96
CA SER A 118 25.15 -5.36 -24.68
C SER A 118 25.77 -6.34 -23.68
N SER A 119 26.42 -7.36 -24.24
CA SER A 119 27.25 -8.33 -23.52
C SER A 119 28.48 -7.60 -22.95
N HIS A 120 28.32 -6.94 -21.80
CA HIS A 120 29.45 -6.61 -20.94
C HIS A 120 29.54 -7.68 -19.86
N ARG A 121 30.22 -8.77 -20.22
CA ARG A 121 30.93 -9.62 -19.27
C ARG A 121 31.98 -8.76 -18.57
N ASN A 122 31.67 -8.25 -17.39
CA ASN A 122 32.68 -7.86 -16.41
C ASN A 122 32.63 -8.95 -15.33
N ALA A 123 33.39 -10.03 -15.47
CA ALA A 123 34.78 -10.14 -15.04
C ALA A 123 34.93 -9.88 -13.52
N SER A 124 35.11 -10.99 -12.80
CA SER A 124 35.85 -11.13 -11.55
C SER A 124 35.58 -10.12 -10.43
N ILE A 125 34.80 -10.55 -9.43
CA ILE A 125 35.06 -10.13 -8.05
C ILE A 125 35.82 -11.28 -7.39
N ALA A 126 37.14 -11.16 -7.42
CA ALA A 126 38.05 -11.82 -6.49
C ALA A 126 38.58 -10.74 -5.55
N CYS A 127 38.17 -10.79 -4.29
CA CYS A 127 38.78 -10.22 -3.08
C CYS A 127 38.05 -10.96 -1.95
N GLY A 128 38.70 -11.66 -1.02
CA GLY A 128 39.91 -11.31 -0.29
C GLY A 128 39.51 -11.29 1.18
#